data_AF-A0A5B7UM49-F1
#
_entry.id   AF-A0A5B7UM49-F1
#
_cell.length_a   1.000
_cell.length_b   1.000
_cell.length_c   1.000
_cell.angle_alpha   90.00
_cell.angle_beta   90.00
_cell.angle_gamma   90.00
#
_symmetry.space_group_name_H-M   'P 1'
#
loop_
_entity.id
_entity.type
_entity.pdbx_description
1 polymer ?
#
loop_
_entity_poly.entity_id
_entity_poly.type
_entity_poly.pdbx_seq_one_letter_code
_entity_poly.pdbx_strand_id
1 'polypeptide(L)'
;MSRTDKTKPLWVRHEEHRPRPVHDHRHGPCDLPPRPTREAPETRCRWEHPGALLFGHTCCSGCARRGCVTERRREAGADRRKERYAGRREARRAAGDDTA
;
A
#
# COMPACT_ATOMS: atom_id res chain seq x y z
N MET A 1 23.21 15.36 -3.93
CA MET A 1 22.19 14.57 -4.64
C MET A 1 20.80 15.10 -4.28
N SER A 2 19.95 15.36 -5.28
CA SER A 2 18.68 16.09 -5.14
C SER A 2 17.64 15.31 -4.32
N ARG A 3 17.05 15.95 -3.31
CA ARG A 3 15.91 15.47 -2.48
C ARG A 3 14.64 15.11 -3.27
N THR A 4 14.67 15.27 -4.61
CA THR A 4 13.52 15.13 -5.50
C THR A 4 13.89 14.34 -6.75
N ASP A 5 14.53 13.18 -6.59
CA ASP A 5 14.61 12.25 -7.70
C ASP A 5 13.20 11.72 -8.02
N LYS A 6 12.65 12.23 -9.12
CA LYS A 6 11.27 12.00 -9.56
C LYS A 6 11.08 10.62 -10.20
N THR A 7 12.13 9.81 -10.29
CA THR A 7 12.07 8.44 -10.82
C THR A 7 11.92 7.39 -9.71
N LYS A 8 12.21 7.75 -8.45
CA LYS A 8 12.12 6.83 -7.33
C LYS A 8 10.69 6.30 -7.12
N PRO A 9 10.51 4.99 -6.86
CA PRO A 9 9.23 4.43 -6.45
C PRO A 9 8.62 5.14 -5.24
N LEU A 10 7.29 5.14 -5.13
CA LEU A 10 6.59 5.84 -4.05
C LEU A 10 7.01 5.34 -2.66
N TRP A 11 7.21 4.04 -2.48
CA TRP A 11 7.63 3.47 -1.20
C TRP A 11 9.03 3.95 -0.77
N VAL A 12 9.96 4.14 -1.72
CA VAL A 12 11.30 4.70 -1.45
C VAL A 12 11.19 6.15 -0.99
N ARG A 13 10.35 6.96 -1.66
CA ARG A 13 10.11 8.34 -1.22
C ARG A 13 9.43 8.38 0.14
N HIS A 14 8.48 7.49 0.37
CA HIS A 14 7.80 7.36 1.66
C HIS A 14 8.81 7.09 2.77
N GLU A 15 9.75 6.17 2.58
CA GLU A 15 10.86 5.91 3.51
C GLU A 15 11.74 7.16 3.74
N GLU A 16 12.12 7.88 2.68
CA GLU A 16 12.91 9.11 2.77
C GLU A 16 12.23 10.21 3.60
N HIS A 17 10.89 10.19 3.67
CA HIS A 17 10.11 11.11 4.50
C HIS A 17 10.04 10.72 5.99
N ARG A 18 10.73 9.65 6.40
CA ARG A 18 10.79 9.18 7.79
C ARG A 18 9.38 9.03 8.39
N PRO A 19 8.55 8.16 7.81
CA PRO A 19 7.19 7.94 8.27
C PRO A 19 7.24 7.34 9.67
N ARG A 20 6.17 7.54 10.44
CA ARG A 20 6.06 7.04 11.81
C ARG A 20 5.22 5.76 11.82
N PRO A 21 5.55 4.81 12.70
CA PRO A 21 4.71 3.64 12.86
C PRO A 21 3.40 4.04 13.56
N VAL A 22 2.28 3.60 13.00
CA VAL A 22 0.94 3.70 13.59
C VAL A 22 0.47 2.28 13.84
N HIS A 23 0.18 1.97 15.11
CA HIS A 23 -0.18 0.63 15.53
C HIS A 23 -1.69 0.51 15.77
N ASP A 24 -2.30 -0.54 15.21
CA ASP A 24 -3.69 -0.90 15.43
C ASP A 24 -3.81 -2.42 15.60
N HIS A 25 -3.78 -2.87 16.86
CA HIS A 25 -3.73 -4.29 17.23
C HIS A 25 -5.12 -4.90 17.46
N ARG A 26 -6.19 -4.23 17.04
CA ARG A 26 -7.57 -4.73 17.23
C ARG A 26 -7.82 -6.09 16.57
N HIS A 27 -7.04 -6.45 15.55
CA HIS A 27 -7.20 -7.66 14.76
C HIS A 27 -6.01 -8.63 14.82
N GLY A 28 -5.17 -8.55 15.86
CA GLY A 28 -4.11 -9.54 16.09
C GLY A 28 -2.73 -8.94 16.37
N PRO A 29 -1.67 -9.77 16.28
CA PRO A 29 -0.31 -9.35 16.56
C PRO A 29 0.20 -8.36 15.51
N CYS A 30 1.14 -7.50 15.90
CA CYS A 30 1.76 -6.55 14.99
C CYS A 30 2.65 -7.27 13.95
N ASP A 31 2.32 -7.09 12.67
CA ASP A 31 3.10 -7.55 11.52
C ASP A 31 3.84 -6.38 10.82
N LEU A 32 3.85 -5.19 11.42
CA LEU A 32 4.51 -4.02 10.86
C LEU A 32 6.03 -4.25 10.77
N PRO A 33 6.63 -4.23 9.57
CA PRO A 33 8.07 -4.41 9.41
C PRO A 33 8.85 -3.25 10.06
N PRO A 34 10.13 -3.46 10.43
CA PRO A 34 10.96 -2.46 11.10
C PRO A 34 11.23 -1.20 10.27
N ARG A 35 10.97 -1.25 8.95
CA ARG A 35 11.04 -0.11 8.03
C ARG A 35 9.88 -0.17 7.02
N PRO A 36 9.50 0.96 6.39
CA PRO A 36 8.53 0.97 5.32
C PRO A 36 8.98 0.07 4.18
N THR A 37 8.13 -0.86 3.81
CA THR A 37 8.35 -1.76 2.67
C THR A 37 7.36 -1.44 1.55
N ARG A 38 7.57 -2.07 0.40
CA ARG A 38 6.62 -1.99 -0.73
C ARG A 38 5.29 -2.68 -0.43
N GLU A 39 5.33 -3.73 0.40
CA GLU A 39 4.17 -4.54 0.72
C GLU A 39 3.43 -3.95 1.91
N ALA A 40 2.10 -3.89 1.82
CA ALA A 40 1.29 -3.52 2.95
C ALA A 40 1.21 -4.69 3.93
N PRO A 41 1.35 -4.46 5.24
CA PRO A 41 0.99 -5.45 6.24
C PRO A 41 -0.49 -5.84 6.13
N GLU A 42 -0.80 -7.06 6.56
CA GLU A 42 -2.17 -7.60 6.59
C GLU A 42 -2.96 -7.05 7.79
N THR A 43 -2.26 -6.59 8.83
CA THR A 43 -2.89 -5.88 9.94
C THR A 43 -3.09 -4.39 9.63
N ARG A 44 -3.83 -3.70 10.50
CA ARG A 44 -4.05 -2.25 10.38
C ARG A 44 -2.86 -1.40 10.84
N CYS A 45 -1.79 -2.01 11.37
CA CYS A 45 -0.56 -1.32 11.63
C CYS A 45 0.04 -0.80 10.32
N ARG A 46 0.47 0.46 10.26
CA ARG A 46 1.00 1.04 9.01
C ARG A 46 2.06 2.10 9.26
N TRP A 47 2.86 2.36 8.23
CA TRP A 47 3.78 3.49 8.18
C TRP A 47 3.05 4.73 7.66
N GLU A 48 2.90 5.76 8.51
CA GLU A 48 2.18 6.98 8.16
C GLU A 48 3.12 8.17 7.97
N HIS A 49 2.90 8.94 6.90
CA HIS A 49 3.74 10.10 6.60
C HIS A 49 3.53 11.19 7.66
N PRO A 50 4.58 11.87 8.16
CA PRO A 50 4.45 12.78 9.31
C PRO A 50 3.49 13.95 9.09
N GLY A 51 3.39 14.43 7.85
CA GLY A 51 2.45 15.49 7.45
C GLY A 51 1.02 15.02 7.10
N ALA A 52 0.71 13.72 7.16
CA ALA A 52 -0.60 13.20 6.75
C ALA A 52 -1.75 13.72 7.63
N LEU A 53 -1.50 13.83 8.93
CA LEU A 53 -2.47 14.35 9.90
C LEU A 53 -2.65 15.86 9.81
N LEU A 54 -1.61 16.59 9.38
CA LEU A 54 -1.61 18.07 9.37
C LEU A 54 -2.19 18.68 8.10
N PHE A 55 -1.94 18.05 6.95
CA PHE A 55 -2.31 18.62 5.65
C PHE A 55 -3.45 17.87 4.97
N GLY A 56 -3.90 16.72 5.50
CA GLY A 56 -4.90 15.85 4.86
C GLY A 56 -4.43 15.20 3.55
N HIS A 57 -3.25 15.60 3.07
CA HIS A 57 -2.57 15.07 1.90
C HIS A 57 -1.06 15.21 2.08
N THR A 58 -0.31 14.34 1.41
CA THR A 58 1.14 14.33 1.42
C THR A 58 1.64 14.15 0.00
N CYS A 59 2.91 14.49 -0.23
CA CYS A 59 3.57 14.21 -1.51
C CYS A 59 3.49 12.72 -1.90
N CYS A 60 3.25 11.82 -0.94
CA CYS A 60 3.07 10.38 -1.14
C CYS A 60 1.60 9.93 -1.22
N SER A 61 0.63 10.68 -0.69
CA SER A 61 -0.78 10.28 -0.58
C SER A 61 -1.75 10.97 -1.56
N GLY A 62 -1.27 11.85 -2.43
CA GLY A 62 -2.15 12.49 -3.41
C GLY A 62 -1.46 13.49 -4.33
N CYS A 63 -0.14 13.39 -4.51
CA CYS A 63 0.58 14.32 -5.36
C CYS A 63 0.03 14.27 -6.80
N ALA A 64 -0.52 15.39 -7.27
CA ALA A 64 -1.06 15.54 -8.63
C ALA A 64 0.02 15.47 -9.73
N ARG A 65 1.30 15.36 -9.36
CA ARG A 65 2.38 15.18 -10.34
C ARG A 65 2.20 13.85 -11.07
N ARG A 66 2.36 13.91 -12.39
CA ARG A 66 2.18 12.79 -13.32
C ARG A 66 2.85 11.48 -12.86
N GLY A 67 4.08 11.54 -12.32
CA GLY A 67 4.78 10.36 -11.83
C GLY A 67 4.06 9.66 -10.67
N CYS A 68 3.61 10.41 -9.66
CA CYS A 68 2.88 9.85 -8.51
C CYS A 68 1.51 9.29 -8.93
N VAL A 69 0.82 9.97 -9.84
CA VAL A 69 -0.47 9.51 -10.40
C VAL A 69 -0.30 8.21 -11.20
N THR A 70 0.74 8.11 -12.02
CA THR A 70 1.03 6.90 -12.81
C THR A 70 1.34 5.71 -11.91
N GLU A 71 2.18 5.89 -10.89
CA GLU A 71 2.53 4.81 -9.96
C GLU A 71 1.29 4.36 -9.16
N ARG A 72 0.48 5.29 -8.64
CA ARG A 72 -0.80 4.96 -8.00
C ARG A 72 -1.75 4.18 -8.91
N ARG A 73 -1.83 4.56 -10.19
CA ARG A 73 -2.65 3.82 -11.17
C ARG A 73 -2.11 2.41 -11.41
N ARG A 74 -0.78 2.22 -11.40
CA ARG A 74 -0.14 0.91 -11.54
C ARG A 74 -0.42 0.02 -10.33
N GLU A 75 -0.30 0.56 -9.12
CA GLU A 75 -0.61 -0.12 -7.86
C GLU A 75 -2.10 -0.54 -7.82
N ALA A 76 -3.02 0.41 -8.03
CA ALA A 76 -4.45 0.10 -8.09
C ALA A 76 -4.80 -0.92 -9.18
N GLY A 77 -4.09 -0.90 -10.32
CA GLY A 77 -4.23 -1.90 -11.36
C GLY A 77 -3.72 -3.30 -10.94
N ALA A 78 -2.67 -3.37 -10.13
CA ALA A 78 -2.16 -4.62 -9.59
C ALA A 78 -3.10 -5.21 -8.54
N ASP A 79 -3.67 -4.39 -7.66
CA ASP A 79 -4.60 -4.83 -6.63
C ASP A 79 -5.90 -5.35 -7.26
N ARG A 80 -6.48 -4.63 -8.22
CA ARG A 80 -7.63 -5.12 -9.00
C ARG A 80 -7.36 -6.45 -9.71
N ARG A 81 -6.11 -6.67 -10.16
CA ARG A 81 -5.73 -7.97 -10.73
C ARG A 81 -5.74 -9.04 -9.65
N LYS A 82 -5.13 -8.80 -8.49
CA LYS A 82 -5.12 -9.72 -7.35
C LYS A 82 -6.54 -10.09 -6.93
N GLU A 83 -7.42 -9.11 -6.73
CA GLU A 83 -8.84 -9.31 -6.40
C GLU A 83 -9.53 -10.21 -7.44
N ARG A 84 -9.32 -9.95 -8.73
CA ARG A 84 -9.89 -10.77 -9.79
C ARG A 84 -9.37 -12.21 -9.78
N TYR A 85 -8.09 -12.42 -9.46
CA TYR A 85 -7.53 -13.77 -9.31
C TYR A 85 -8.07 -14.47 -8.07
N ALA A 86 -8.21 -13.77 -6.95
CA ALA A 86 -8.82 -14.30 -5.72
C ALA A 86 -10.27 -14.74 -5.98
N GLY A 87 -11.10 -13.87 -6.56
CA GLY A 87 -12.48 -14.19 -6.89
C GLY A 87 -12.62 -15.36 -7.87
N ARG A 88 -11.73 -15.48 -8.88
CA ARG A 88 -11.70 -16.68 -9.74
C ARG A 88 -11.32 -17.94 -8.99
N ARG A 89 -10.39 -17.85 -8.03
CA ARG A 89 -9.97 -18.99 -7.21
C ARG A 89 -11.10 -19.44 -6.29
N GLU A 90 -11.82 -18.50 -5.69
CA GLU A 90 -12.99 -18.76 -4.86
C GLU A 90 -14.13 -19.39 -5.66
N ALA A 91 -14.47 -18.82 -6.82
CA ALA A 91 -15.51 -19.37 -7.70
C ALA A 91 -15.19 -20.81 -8.16
N ARG A 92 -13.91 -21.12 -8.42
CA ARG A 92 -13.48 -22.50 -8.74
C ARG A 92 -13.60 -23.46 -7.56
N ARG A 93 -13.38 -23.00 -6.33
CA ARG A 93 -13.58 -23.82 -5.12
C ARG A 93 -15.06 -24.11 -4.92
N ALA A 94 -15.90 -23.08 -4.95
CA ALA A 94 -17.35 -23.22 -4.81
C ALA A 94 -17.95 -24.16 -5.87
N ALA A 95 -17.55 -24.02 -7.14
CA ALA A 95 -18.00 -24.91 -8.21
C ALA A 95 -17.47 -26.35 -8.10
N GLY A 96 -16.35 -26.57 -7.41
CA GLY A 96 -15.84 -27.91 -7.09
C GLY A 96 -16.58 -28.55 -5.93
N ASP A 97 -16.96 -27.76 -4.93
CA ASP A 97 -17.77 -28.19 -3.78
C ASP A 97 -19.23 -28.51 -4.18
N ASP A 98 -19.78 -27.85 -5.22
CA ASP A 98 -21.12 -28.14 -5.77
C ASP A 98 -21.19 -29.48 -6.56
N THR A 99 -20.05 -30.13 -6.82
CA THR A 99 -19.98 -31.41 -7.56
C THR A 99 -19.64 -32.63 -6.68
N ALA A 100 -19.63 -32.46 -5.35
CA ALA A 100 -19.34 -33.52 -4.38
C ALA A 100 -20.60 -34.05 -3.68
#